data_AF-A0A8J7RPE9-F1
#
_entry.id   AF-A0A8J7RPE9-F1
#
_cell.length_a   1.000
_cell.length_b   1.000
_cell.length_c   1.000
_cell.angle_alpha   90.00
_cell.angle_beta   90.00
_cell.angle_gamma   90.00
#
_symmetry.space_group_name_H-M   'P 1'
#
loop_
_entity.id
_entity.type
_entity.pdbx_description
1 polymer ?
#
loop_
_entity_poly.entity_id
_entity_poly.type
_entity_poly.pdbx_seq_one_letter_code
_entity_poly.pdbx_strand_id
1 'polypeptide(L)'
;MARLAELVQDFADGAYTFRLRWAEIIKLQEATDTGPYVLLQRLYQGEWRVQDISAVIRLGLIGGGMEPTAALRLVRSYVEERPPLESLPLAQAVLAAGLVGAPEEALGKDQAPDRARSSTISPTGSSGSEPSMVPAPASA
;
A
#
# COMPACT_ATOMS: atom_id res chain seq x y z
N MET A 1 12.91 1.91 -2.93
CA MET A 1 12.86 0.47 -3.24
C MET A 1 11.44 0.02 -2.99
N ALA A 2 10.75 -0.57 -3.97
CA ALA A 2 9.39 -1.05 -3.77
C ALA A 2 9.41 -2.08 -2.62
N ARG A 3 8.70 -1.80 -1.52
CA ARG A 3 8.43 -2.80 -0.50
C ARG A 3 7.74 -3.96 -1.20
N LEU A 4 8.10 -5.19 -0.83
CA LEU A 4 7.44 -6.40 -1.34
C LEU A 4 5.93 -6.18 -1.29
N ALA A 5 5.23 -6.46 -2.40
CA ALA A 5 3.81 -6.21 -2.63
C ALA A 5 2.90 -6.94 -1.63
N GLU A 6 2.89 -6.46 -0.41
CA GLU A 6 2.12 -6.96 0.72
C GLU A 6 1.04 -5.93 1.04
N LEU A 7 -0.20 -6.38 1.06
CA LEU A 7 -1.38 -5.59 1.40
C LEU A 7 -1.98 -6.18 2.68
N VAL A 8 -1.95 -5.43 3.77
CA VAL A 8 -2.67 -5.79 4.99
C VAL A 8 -4.02 -5.07 4.98
N GLN A 9 -5.11 -5.81 5.07
CA GLN A 9 -6.46 -5.24 5.04
C GLN A 9 -7.41 -6.05 5.93
N ASP A 10 -8.37 -5.38 6.54
CA ASP A 10 -9.50 -6.02 7.22
C ASP A 10 -10.40 -6.71 6.20
N PHE A 11 -10.60 -8.01 6.37
CA PHE A 11 -11.44 -8.84 5.52
C PHE A 11 -12.07 -9.96 6.35
N ALA A 12 -13.34 -10.29 6.06
CA ALA A 12 -14.06 -11.35 6.74
C ALA A 12 -14.10 -11.18 8.27
N ASP A 13 -13.33 -12.00 8.99
CA ASP A 13 -13.27 -12.13 10.44
C ASP A 13 -11.99 -11.54 11.07
N GLY A 14 -11.15 -10.83 10.30
CA GLY A 14 -9.99 -10.15 10.87
C GLY A 14 -9.12 -9.38 9.88
N ALA A 15 -7.93 -8.99 10.33
CA ALA A 15 -6.90 -8.40 9.47
C ALA A 15 -6.09 -9.50 8.80
N TYR A 16 -5.97 -9.43 7.48
CA TYR A 16 -5.25 -10.42 6.68
C TYR A 16 -4.19 -9.79 5.81
N THR A 17 -3.08 -10.53 5.68
CA THR A 17 -2.03 -10.23 4.72
C THR A 17 -2.38 -10.88 3.38
N PHE A 18 -2.42 -10.06 2.34
CA PHE A 18 -2.54 -10.47 0.96
C PHE A 18 -1.23 -10.21 0.24
N ARG A 19 -0.78 -11.20 -0.54
CA ARG A 19 0.41 -11.07 -1.37
C ARG A 19 0.35 -12.02 -2.55
N LEU A 20 0.57 -11.51 -3.75
CA LEU A 20 0.73 -12.33 -4.95
C LEU A 20 2.22 -12.39 -5.30
N ARG A 21 2.86 -13.52 -5.02
CA ARG A 21 4.24 -13.77 -5.48
C ARG A 21 4.18 -14.31 -6.91
N TRP A 22 5.34 -14.47 -7.53
CA TRP A 22 5.43 -14.97 -8.89
C TRP A 22 4.68 -16.30 -9.10
N ALA A 23 4.79 -17.22 -8.13
CA ALA A 23 4.08 -18.50 -8.18
C ALA A 23 2.55 -18.35 -8.14
N GLU A 24 2.03 -17.45 -7.30
CA GLU A 24 0.59 -17.15 -7.22
C GLU A 24 0.09 -16.47 -8.49
N ILE A 25 0.90 -15.60 -9.11
CA ILE A 25 0.57 -14.96 -10.39
C ILE A 25 0.50 -16.01 -11.52
N ILE A 26 1.40 -17.00 -11.54
CA ILE A 26 1.31 -18.13 -12.49
C ILE A 26 0.01 -18.92 -12.29
N LYS A 27 -0.29 -19.32 -11.05
CA LYS A 27 -1.53 -20.05 -10.74
C LYS A 27 -2.78 -19.25 -11.08
N LEU A 28 -2.73 -17.93 -10.91
CA LEU A 28 -3.85 -17.04 -11.25
C LEU A 28 -4.10 -17.01 -12.75
N GLN A 29 -3.04 -16.99 -13.57
CA GLN A 29 -3.17 -17.10 -15.02
C GLN A 29 -3.77 -18.44 -15.43
N GLU A 30 -3.32 -19.54 -14.83
CA GLU A 30 -3.89 -20.88 -15.08
C GLU A 30 -5.37 -20.95 -14.71
N ALA A 31 -5.75 -20.35 -13.58
CA ALA A 31 -7.13 -20.37 -13.09
C ALA A 31 -8.09 -19.48 -13.91
N THR A 32 -7.59 -18.40 -14.51
CA THR A 32 -8.40 -17.40 -15.23
C THR A 32 -8.26 -17.48 -16.76
N ASP A 33 -7.31 -18.29 -17.25
CA ASP A 33 -6.93 -18.40 -18.66
C ASP A 33 -6.64 -17.01 -19.27
N THR A 34 -5.97 -16.14 -18.51
CA THR A 34 -5.77 -14.73 -18.86
C THR A 34 -4.47 -14.21 -18.24
N GLY A 35 -3.71 -13.41 -19.00
CA GLY A 35 -2.51 -12.74 -18.50
C GLY A 35 -2.83 -11.74 -17.37
N PRO A 36 -1.91 -11.51 -16.42
CA PRO A 36 -2.24 -10.82 -15.18
C PRO A 36 -2.69 -9.36 -15.36
N TYR A 37 -2.09 -8.64 -16.32
CA TYR A 37 -2.49 -7.26 -16.60
C TYR A 37 -3.84 -7.18 -17.33
N VAL A 38 -4.13 -8.17 -18.19
CA VAL A 38 -5.45 -8.29 -18.85
C VAL A 38 -6.53 -8.57 -17.81
N LEU A 39 -6.24 -9.44 -16.84
CA LEU A 39 -7.13 -9.71 -15.72
C LEU A 39 -7.38 -8.46 -14.88
N LEU A 40 -6.33 -7.69 -14.57
CA LEU A 40 -6.46 -6.43 -13.83
C LEU A 40 -7.35 -5.43 -14.57
N GLN A 41 -7.13 -5.25 -15.87
CA GLN A 41 -7.97 -4.39 -16.70
C GLN A 41 -9.44 -4.85 -16.69
N ARG A 42 -9.67 -6.16 -16.84
CA ARG A 42 -11.01 -6.75 -16.81
C ARG A 42 -11.73 -6.49 -15.48
N LEU A 43 -11.03 -6.58 -14.34
CA LEU A 43 -11.58 -6.23 -13.02
C LEU A 43 -12.01 -4.76 -12.94
N TYR A 44 -11.27 -3.83 -13.55
CA TYR A 44 -11.62 -2.40 -13.55
C TYR A 44 -12.72 -2.04 -14.55
N GLN A 45 -12.78 -2.72 -15.69
CA GLN A 45 -13.75 -2.43 -16.76
C GLN A 45 -15.11 -3.09 -16.53
N GLY A 46 -15.24 -3.95 -15.51
CA GLY A 46 -16.50 -4.64 -15.22
C GLY A 46 -16.74 -5.87 -16.09
N GLU A 47 -15.74 -6.32 -16.85
CA GLU A 47 -15.83 -7.50 -17.72
C GLU A 47 -15.42 -8.81 -17.02
N TRP A 48 -15.34 -8.78 -15.70
CA TRP A 48 -14.82 -9.87 -14.87
C TRP A 48 -15.81 -11.02 -14.72
N ARG A 49 -15.26 -12.22 -14.58
CA ARG A 49 -16.01 -13.41 -14.16
C ARG A 49 -16.00 -13.47 -12.64
N VAL A 50 -17.04 -14.02 -12.01
CA VAL A 50 -17.09 -14.15 -10.54
C VAL A 50 -15.91 -14.97 -9.99
N GLN A 51 -15.41 -15.93 -10.78
CA GLN A 51 -14.23 -16.72 -10.46
C GLN A 51 -12.93 -15.90 -10.46
N ASP A 52 -12.86 -14.81 -11.24
CA ASP A 52 -11.69 -13.91 -11.25
C ASP A 52 -11.52 -13.27 -9.86
N ILE A 53 -12.63 -12.80 -9.27
CA ILE A 53 -12.65 -12.19 -7.94
C ILE A 53 -12.21 -13.20 -6.88
N SER A 54 -12.85 -14.38 -6.84
CA SER A 54 -12.55 -15.38 -5.81
C SER A 54 -11.14 -15.95 -5.94
N ALA A 55 -10.63 -16.16 -7.16
CA ALA A 55 -9.28 -16.64 -7.40
C ALA A 55 -8.21 -15.65 -6.95
N VAL A 56 -8.37 -14.35 -7.26
CA VAL A 56 -7.44 -13.30 -6.83
C VAL A 56 -7.34 -13.24 -5.31
N ILE A 57 -8.49 -13.18 -4.62
CA ILE A 57 -8.53 -13.07 -3.16
C ILE A 57 -7.93 -14.31 -2.52
N ARG A 58 -8.32 -15.51 -2.96
CA ARG A 58 -7.80 -16.78 -2.42
C ARG A 58 -6.30 -16.92 -2.59
N LEU A 59 -5.78 -16.65 -3.79
CA LEU A 59 -4.34 -16.74 -4.07
C LEU A 59 -3.56 -15.63 -3.35
N GLY A 60 -4.15 -14.44 -3.19
CA GLY A 60 -3.60 -13.38 -2.38
C GLY A 60 -3.42 -13.78 -0.91
N LEU A 61 -4.43 -14.39 -0.29
CA LEU A 61 -4.33 -14.91 1.08
C LEU A 61 -3.24 -15.98 1.20
N ILE A 62 -3.19 -16.92 0.26
CA ILE A 62 -2.20 -18.01 0.26
C ILE A 62 -0.77 -17.45 0.13
N GLY A 63 -0.53 -16.53 -0.80
CA GLY A 63 0.80 -15.92 -0.94
C GLY A 63 1.16 -14.98 0.22
N GLY A 64 0.17 -14.50 0.97
CA GLY A 64 0.30 -13.81 2.25
C GLY A 64 0.63 -14.71 3.43
N GLY A 65 0.65 -16.04 3.24
CA GLY A 65 1.05 -17.03 4.24
C GLY A 65 -0.11 -17.79 4.89
N MET A 66 -1.35 -17.54 4.46
CA MET A 66 -2.50 -18.33 4.93
C MET A 66 -2.46 -19.76 4.38
N GLU A 67 -2.86 -20.72 5.19
CA GLU A 67 -3.01 -22.11 4.76
C GLU A 67 -4.11 -22.25 3.67
N PRO A 68 -3.89 -23.02 2.59
CA PRO A 68 -4.82 -23.11 1.46
C PRO A 68 -6.27 -23.52 1.78
N THR A 69 -6.50 -24.42 2.73
CA THR A 69 -7.86 -24.82 3.13
C THR A 69 -8.55 -23.75 3.96
N ALA A 70 -7.81 -23.03 4.82
CA ALA A 70 -8.32 -21.86 5.54
C ALA A 70 -8.71 -20.74 4.58
N ALA A 71 -7.85 -20.42 3.60
CA ALA A 71 -8.15 -19.42 2.57
C ALA A 71 -9.39 -19.79 1.74
N LEU A 72 -9.53 -21.07 1.37
CA LEU A 72 -10.70 -21.57 0.65
C LEU A 72 -11.99 -21.39 1.46
N ARG A 73 -11.96 -21.67 2.77
CA ARG A 73 -13.12 -21.48 3.66
C ARG A 73 -13.55 -20.02 3.73
N LEU A 74 -12.61 -19.10 3.93
CA LEU A 74 -12.94 -17.67 3.99
C LEU A 74 -13.52 -17.17 2.67
N VAL A 75 -12.92 -17.54 1.55
CA VAL A 75 -13.41 -17.13 0.22
C VAL A 75 -14.81 -17.67 -0.06
N ARG A 76 -15.09 -18.93 0.30
CA ARG A 76 -16.44 -19.49 0.16
C ARG A 76 -17.48 -18.67 0.93
N SER A 77 -17.26 -18.47 2.22
CA SER A 77 -18.24 -17.81 3.10
C SER A 77 -18.36 -16.30 2.88
N TYR A 78 -17.27 -15.62 2.54
CA TYR A 78 -17.23 -14.15 2.48
C TYR A 78 -17.11 -13.57 1.08
N VAL A 79 -16.94 -14.40 0.04
CA VAL A 79 -16.89 -13.96 -1.36
C VAL A 79 -17.95 -14.69 -2.19
N GLU A 80 -17.95 -16.02 -2.19
CA GLU A 80 -18.80 -16.82 -3.09
C GLU A 80 -20.28 -16.88 -2.64
N GLU A 81 -20.55 -16.79 -1.33
CA GLU A 81 -21.91 -16.74 -0.76
C GLU A 81 -22.49 -15.31 -0.68
N ARG A 82 -21.76 -14.30 -1.21
CA ARG A 82 -22.12 -12.87 -1.09
C ARG A 82 -22.20 -12.19 -2.46
N PRO A 83 -22.88 -11.04 -2.57
CA PRO A 83 -22.88 -10.24 -3.80
C PRO A 83 -21.45 -9.93 -4.28
N PRO A 84 -21.06 -10.28 -5.53
CA PRO A 84 -19.67 -10.18 -5.98
C PRO A 84 -19.06 -8.77 -5.92
N LEU A 85 -19.90 -7.75 -6.11
CA LEU A 85 -19.48 -6.34 -6.07
C LEU A 85 -18.93 -5.92 -4.69
N GLU A 86 -19.29 -6.61 -3.61
CA GLU A 86 -18.72 -6.35 -2.28
C GLU A 86 -17.22 -6.69 -2.23
N SER A 87 -16.81 -7.73 -2.95
CA SER A 87 -15.43 -8.23 -2.96
C SER A 87 -14.56 -7.69 -4.10
N LEU A 88 -15.19 -7.06 -5.10
CA LEU A 88 -14.49 -6.52 -6.26
C LEU A 88 -13.38 -5.50 -5.89
N PRO A 89 -13.60 -4.52 -4.99
CA PRO A 89 -12.54 -3.56 -4.63
C PRO A 89 -11.32 -4.23 -3.99
N LEU A 90 -11.54 -5.25 -3.16
CA LEU A 90 -10.46 -6.03 -2.55
C LEU A 90 -9.67 -6.80 -3.63
N ALA A 91 -10.35 -7.47 -4.56
CA ALA A 91 -9.67 -8.16 -5.67
C ALA A 91 -8.84 -7.20 -6.53
N GLN A 92 -9.37 -6.01 -6.86
CA GLN A 92 -8.64 -4.98 -7.57
C GLN A 92 -7.39 -4.54 -6.80
N ALA A 93 -7.51 -4.27 -5.49
CA ALA A 93 -6.39 -3.84 -4.66
C ALA A 93 -5.30 -4.92 -4.55
N VAL A 94 -5.69 -6.18 -4.34
CA VAL A 94 -4.76 -7.32 -4.23
C VAL A 94 -3.99 -7.54 -5.55
N LEU A 95 -4.69 -7.54 -6.69
CA LEU A 95 -4.04 -7.76 -7.98
C LEU A 95 -3.18 -6.57 -8.39
N ALA A 96 -3.66 -5.33 -8.18
CA ALA A 96 -2.86 -4.12 -8.44
C ALA A 96 -1.58 -4.11 -7.60
N ALA A 97 -1.67 -4.42 -6.30
CA ALA A 97 -0.51 -4.53 -5.42
C ALA A 97 0.48 -5.58 -5.94
N GLY A 98 0.00 -6.77 -6.33
CA GLY A 98 0.84 -7.83 -6.87
C GLY A 98 1.60 -7.50 -8.16
N LEU A 99 1.04 -6.63 -9.01
CA LEU A 99 1.64 -6.29 -10.31
C LEU A 99 2.44 -4.99 -10.31
N VAL A 100 1.98 -3.99 -9.57
CA VAL A 100 2.56 -2.64 -9.56
C VAL A 100 3.44 -2.40 -8.33
N GLY A 101 3.17 -3.13 -7.24
CA GLY A 101 3.70 -2.85 -5.90
C GLY A 101 2.64 -2.21 -5.00
N ALA A 102 2.86 -2.28 -3.69
CA ALA A 102 1.98 -1.61 -2.74
C ALA A 102 2.10 -0.08 -2.91
N PRO A 103 0.99 0.68 -2.94
CA PRO A 103 1.06 2.13 -2.90
C PRO A 103 1.85 2.54 -1.65
N GLU A 104 2.73 3.53 -1.79
CA GLU A 104 3.48 4.06 -0.66
C GLU A 104 2.45 4.61 0.34
N GLU A 105 2.42 4.06 1.56
CA GLU A 105 1.53 4.55 2.61
C GLU A 105 1.71 6.05 2.71
N ALA A 106 0.62 6.81 2.57
CA ALA A 106 0.63 8.22 2.92
C ALA A 106 0.90 8.28 4.42
N LEU A 107 2.18 8.43 4.80
CA LEU A 107 2.62 8.80 6.14
C LEU A 107 1.66 9.86 6.65
N GLY A 108 0.93 9.53 7.71
CA GLY A 108 -0.15 10.36 8.22
C GLY A 108 0.28 11.81 8.29
N LYS A 109 -0.38 12.67 7.51
CA LYS A 109 -0.50 14.09 7.87
C LYS A 109 -1.54 14.19 8.99
N ASP A 110 -1.27 13.53 10.10
CA ASP A 110 -1.90 13.88 11.36
C ASP A 110 -1.18 15.09 11.90
N GLN A 111 -1.85 16.23 11.72
CA GLN A 111 -1.89 17.36 12.63
C GLN A 111 -0.65 17.52 13.50
N ALA A 112 0.23 18.43 13.08
CA ALA A 112 1.18 19.05 14.01
C ALA A 112 0.37 19.54 15.22
N PRO A 113 0.68 19.13 16.47
CA PRO A 113 0.07 19.77 17.62
C PRO A 113 0.54 21.23 17.58
N ASP A 114 -0.44 22.12 17.50
CA ASP A 114 -0.26 23.56 17.72
C ASP A 114 0.29 23.73 19.15
N ARG A 115 1.63 23.75 19.27
CA ARG A 115 2.29 24.08 20.53
C ARG A 115 2.25 25.60 20.68
N ALA A 116 1.08 26.10 21.03
CA ALA A 116 0.95 27.41 21.63
C ALA A 116 1.76 27.45 22.94
N ARG A 117 2.87 28.19 22.87
CA ARG A 117 3.51 29.01 23.91
C ARG A 117 3.95 28.30 25.20
N SER A 118 5.27 28.27 25.39
CA SER A 118 5.83 28.90 26.59
C SER A 118 7.22 29.43 26.29
N SER A 119 7.29 30.74 26.15
CA SER A 119 8.51 31.52 26.23
C SER A 119 9.18 31.22 27.57
N THR A 120 10.37 30.61 27.55
CA THR A 120 11.33 30.82 28.63
C THR A 120 12.40 31.72 28.08
N ILE A 121 12.16 33.02 28.29
CA ILE A 121 13.18 34.06 28.22
C ILE A 121 14.14 33.76 29.38
N SER A 122 15.44 33.69 29.09
CA SER A 122 16.46 34.05 30.08
C SER A 122 17.59 34.78 29.34
N PRO A 123 17.86 36.05 29.71
CA PRO A 123 18.88 36.90 29.12
C PRO A 123 20.23 36.73 29.83
N THR A 124 21.24 37.46 29.33
CA THR A 124 22.59 37.73 29.89
C THR A 124 23.70 36.91 29.23
N GLY A 125 24.75 37.46 28.64
CA GLY A 125 25.17 38.86 28.51
C GLY A 125 26.68 38.93 28.24
N SER A 126 27.03 39.65 27.18
CA SER A 126 28.24 40.48 27.01
C SER A 126 29.60 39.87 26.63
N SER A 127 30.20 40.56 25.64
CA SER A 127 31.62 40.85 25.46
C SER A 127 32.41 39.88 24.56
N GLY A 128 32.97 40.29 23.41
CA GLY A 128 33.09 41.62 22.84
C GLY A 128 33.91 41.59 21.54
N SER A 129 33.55 42.52 20.65
CA SER A 129 34.46 43.27 19.77
C SER A 129 35.00 42.60 18.50
N GLU A 130 34.37 42.94 17.38
CA GLU A 130 35.11 43.37 16.18
C GLU A 130 35.71 44.77 16.43
N PRO A 131 36.82 45.10 15.76
CA PRO A 131 36.65 46.12 14.72
C PRO A 131 37.44 45.86 13.43
N SER A 132 36.75 46.06 12.31
CA SER A 132 37.07 46.98 11.21
C SER A 132 38.48 46.99 10.60
N MET A 133 38.60 46.68 9.30
CA MET A 133 39.12 47.64 8.30
C MET A 133 38.90 47.17 6.85
N VAL A 134 38.30 48.04 6.03
CA VAL A 134 38.37 48.12 4.54
C VAL A 134 39.04 49.50 4.29
N PRO A 135 39.83 49.82 3.21
CA PRO A 135 39.56 49.46 1.81
C PRO A 135 40.73 49.40 0.75
N ALA A 136 40.39 48.84 -0.44
CA ALA A 136 40.75 49.24 -1.84
C ALA A 136 42.23 49.22 -2.35
N PRO A 137 42.52 49.46 -3.66
CA PRO A 137 42.00 48.91 -4.94
C PRO A 137 43.14 48.52 -5.94
N ALA A 138 42.84 48.04 -7.17
CA ALA A 138 43.39 48.56 -8.45
C ALA A 138 43.17 47.62 -9.67
N SER A 139 42.97 48.29 -10.81
CA SER A 139 42.56 47.85 -12.14
C SER A 139 43.52 46.94 -12.93
N ALA A 140 42.97 46.26 -13.93
CA ALA A 140 43.39 46.37 -15.34
C ALA A 140 42.21 46.00 -16.26
#